data_AF-A0A3N8FK13-F1
#
_entry.id   AF-A0A3N8FK13-F1
#
_cell.length_a   1.000
_cell.length_b   1.000
_cell.length_c   1.000
_cell.angle_alpha   90.00
_cell.angle_beta   90.00
_cell.angle_gamma   90.00
#
_symmetry.space_group_name_H-M   'P 1'
#
loop_
_entity.id
_entity.type
_entity.pdbx_description
1 polymer ?
#
loop_
_entity_poly.entity_id
_entity_poly.type
_entity_poly.pdbx_seq_one_letter_code
_entity_poly.pdbx_strand_id
1 'polypeptide(L)'
;RRANGKGNLRGLTVGYTFTLTGYPQQAANREYLVVSCALDIEEVAGRTGGAQTYRVDAQFELLPTNEPFRLERSVRKPVMSGPEKAIVVGPAEQEIWTDQYGRVKAQFQWDRQGRHDEHSGIWLRVLSPWQ
;
A
#
# COMPACT_ATOMS: atom_id res chain seq x y z
N ARG A 1 2.57 -2.38 20.78
CA ARG A 1 3.43 -1.18 20.72
C ARG A 1 4.67 -1.53 19.90
N ARG A 2 5.09 -0.65 18.97
CA ARG A 2 6.32 -0.82 18.18
C ARG A 2 7.55 -0.84 19.07
N ALA A 3 8.54 -1.64 18.71
CA ALA A 3 9.84 -1.72 19.38
C ALA A 3 10.96 -1.37 18.39
N ASN A 4 12.02 -0.73 18.88
CA ASN A 4 13.18 -0.37 18.06
C ASN A 4 14.40 -1.14 18.55
N GLY A 5 15.27 -1.52 17.63
CA GLY A 5 16.50 -2.21 17.95
C GLY A 5 17.64 -1.84 17.00
N LYS A 6 18.85 -2.10 17.48
CA LYS A 6 20.09 -1.91 16.73
C LYS A 6 20.99 -3.12 16.96
N GLY A 7 21.69 -3.57 15.93
CA GLY A 7 22.65 -4.68 16.07
C GLY A 7 23.45 -4.94 14.81
N ASN A 8 24.28 -5.98 14.86
CA ASN A 8 25.10 -6.45 13.75
C ASN A 8 24.42 -7.56 12.92
N LEU A 9 23.09 -7.47 12.77
CA LEU A 9 22.27 -8.49 12.12
C LEU A 9 22.22 -8.26 10.60
N ARG A 10 22.80 -9.18 9.82
CA ARG A 10 22.78 -9.12 8.34
C ARG A 10 21.55 -9.78 7.72
N GLY A 11 20.98 -10.77 8.41
CA GLY A 11 19.87 -11.58 7.90
C GLY A 11 18.49 -11.02 8.20
N LEU A 12 18.41 -9.86 8.89
CA LEU A 12 17.12 -9.28 9.24
C LEU A 12 16.45 -8.72 7.99
N THR A 13 15.29 -9.26 7.65
CA THR A 13 14.56 -8.90 6.43
C THR A 13 13.17 -8.39 6.78
N VAL A 14 12.78 -7.27 6.20
CA VAL A 14 11.45 -6.67 6.38
C VAL A 14 10.37 -7.66 5.91
N GLY A 15 9.29 -7.78 6.68
CA GLY A 15 8.19 -8.71 6.40
C GLY A 15 8.37 -10.12 6.97
N TYR A 16 9.53 -10.45 7.52
CA TYR A 16 9.78 -11.72 8.20
C TYR A 16 9.63 -11.58 9.72
N THR A 17 9.41 -12.73 10.39
CA THR A 17 9.38 -12.80 11.85
C THR A 17 10.66 -13.40 12.41
N PHE A 18 10.97 -13.06 13.66
CA PHE A 18 11.99 -13.74 14.45
C PHE A 18 11.61 -13.70 15.93
N THR A 19 12.20 -14.61 16.72
CA THR A 19 12.02 -14.63 18.18
C THR A 19 13.20 -13.95 18.86
N LEU A 20 12.93 -12.93 19.70
CA LEU A 20 13.92 -12.32 20.57
C LEU A 20 14.10 -13.18 21.83
N THR A 21 15.36 -13.46 22.19
CA THR A 21 15.73 -14.21 23.40
C THR A 21 16.89 -13.53 24.11
N GLY A 22 17.00 -13.69 25.44
CA GLY A 22 18.14 -13.21 26.23
C GLY A 22 18.11 -11.71 26.56
N TYR A 23 17.00 -11.00 26.31
CA TYR A 23 16.85 -9.60 26.71
C TYR A 23 16.53 -9.46 28.20
N PRO A 24 17.12 -8.49 28.95
CA PRO A 24 16.92 -8.35 30.40
C PRO A 24 15.45 -8.18 30.83
N GLN A 25 14.64 -7.51 30.02
CA GLN A 25 13.20 -7.40 30.25
C GLN A 25 12.49 -8.64 29.70
N GLN A 26 12.05 -9.53 30.58
CA GLN A 26 11.47 -10.82 30.18
C GLN A 26 10.31 -10.70 29.20
N ALA A 27 9.45 -9.69 29.37
CA ALA A 27 8.32 -9.44 28.47
C ALA A 27 8.76 -9.12 27.02
N ALA A 28 9.98 -8.66 26.77
CA ALA A 28 10.47 -8.41 25.42
C ALA A 28 10.90 -9.70 24.70
N ASN A 29 11.14 -10.80 25.42
CA ASN A 29 11.56 -12.06 24.79
C ASN A 29 10.36 -12.78 24.17
N ARG A 30 9.99 -12.38 22.95
CA ARG A 30 8.84 -12.89 22.19
C ARG A 30 9.10 -12.83 20.69
N GLU A 31 8.14 -13.29 19.90
CA GLU A 31 8.18 -13.16 18.44
C GLU A 31 7.79 -11.75 17.96
N TYR A 32 8.53 -11.25 16.97
CA TYR A 32 8.33 -9.97 16.33
C TYR A 32 8.33 -10.09 14.81
N LEU A 33 7.49 -9.30 14.16
CA LEU A 33 7.54 -8.97 12.73
C LEU A 33 8.49 -7.78 12.52
N VAL A 34 9.38 -7.88 11.54
CA VAL A 34 10.25 -6.78 11.12
C VAL A 34 9.46 -5.84 10.21
N VAL A 35 9.20 -4.63 10.69
CA VAL A 35 8.42 -3.60 9.96
C VAL A 35 9.32 -2.73 9.10
N SER A 36 10.51 -2.40 9.58
CA SER A 36 11.52 -1.66 8.82
C SER A 36 12.92 -2.10 9.25
N CYS A 37 13.87 -1.99 8.33
CA CYS A 37 15.28 -2.27 8.58
C CYS A 37 16.14 -1.39 7.68
N ALA A 38 17.01 -0.58 8.27
CA ALA A 38 18.08 0.13 7.60
C ALA A 38 19.38 -0.61 7.88
N LEU A 39 20.12 -0.94 6.82
CA LEU A 39 21.39 -1.65 6.89
C LEU A 39 22.51 -0.74 6.37
N ASP A 40 23.52 -0.51 7.21
CA ASP A 40 24.78 0.11 6.85
C ASP A 40 25.90 -0.93 7.01
N ILE A 41 26.58 -1.24 5.90
CA ILE A 41 27.60 -2.29 5.83
C ILE A 41 28.88 -1.69 5.24
N GLU A 42 29.97 -1.84 5.98
CA GLU A 42 31.30 -1.40 5.58
C GLU A 42 32.20 -2.62 5.42
N GLU A 43 32.77 -2.77 4.21
CA GLU A 43 33.68 -3.85 3.86
C GLU A 43 35.15 -3.43 4.02
N VAL A 44 36.03 -4.40 4.27
CA VAL A 44 37.48 -4.17 4.34
C VAL A 44 38.08 -4.20 2.94
N ALA A 45 38.74 -3.13 2.51
CA ALA A 45 39.43 -3.08 1.23
C ALA A 45 40.63 -4.04 1.16
N GLY A 46 40.78 -4.75 0.04
CA GLY A 46 41.74 -5.85 -0.15
C GLY A 46 43.24 -5.47 -0.25
N ARG A 47 43.67 -4.23 0.00
CA ARG A 47 45.09 -3.85 0.00
C ARG A 47 45.43 -2.83 1.11
N THR A 48 46.45 -3.23 1.88
CA THR A 48 47.01 -2.75 3.16
C THR A 48 47.25 -1.24 3.33
N GLY A 49 46.99 -0.75 4.55
CA GLY A 49 47.62 0.46 5.10
C GLY A 49 46.95 1.08 6.34
N GLY A 50 45.62 0.94 6.45
CA GLY A 50 44.84 1.43 7.60
C GLY A 50 44.11 0.30 8.31
N ALA A 51 43.88 0.44 9.63
CA ALA A 51 43.11 -0.50 10.43
C ALA A 51 41.61 -0.42 10.06
N GLN A 52 41.24 -0.99 8.90
CA GLN A 52 39.84 -1.09 8.49
C GLN A 52 39.20 -2.32 9.11
N THR A 53 38.10 -2.11 9.82
CA THR A 53 37.34 -3.18 10.47
C THR A 53 36.01 -3.34 9.75
N TYR A 54 35.71 -4.57 9.35
CA TYR A 54 34.42 -4.93 8.79
C TYR A 54 33.29 -4.57 9.79
N ARG A 55 32.26 -3.84 9.33
CA ARG A 55 31.19 -3.31 10.19
C ARG A 55 29.81 -3.56 9.59
N VAL A 56 28.86 -3.92 10.44
CA VAL A 56 27.43 -3.97 10.12
C VAL A 56 26.66 -3.27 11.20
N ASP A 57 25.83 -2.34 10.77
CA ASP A 57 24.93 -1.57 11.60
C ASP A 57 23.52 -1.72 11.01
N ALA A 58 22.70 -2.54 11.69
CA ALA A 58 21.29 -2.73 11.39
C ALA A 58 20.46 -1.95 12.40
N GLN A 59 19.60 -1.06 11.91
CA GLN A 59 18.62 -0.33 12.71
C GLN A 59 17.23 -0.74 12.24
N PHE A 60 16.40 -1.23 13.15
CA PHE A 60 15.15 -1.88 12.77
C PHE A 60 14.01 -1.57 13.72
N GLU A 61 12.82 -1.62 13.16
CA GLU A 61 11.55 -1.45 13.85
C GLU A 61 10.75 -2.75 13.81
N LEU A 62 10.16 -3.09 14.94
CA LEU A 62 9.51 -4.36 15.21
C LEU A 62 8.07 -4.16 15.67
N LEU A 63 7.22 -5.10 15.29
CA LEU A 63 5.85 -5.23 15.80
C LEU A 63 5.68 -6.61 16.44
N PRO A 64 5.20 -6.72 17.69
CA PRO A 64 4.81 -8.02 18.27
C PRO A 64 3.83 -8.76 17.36
N THR A 65 4.01 -10.06 17.14
CA THR A 65 3.17 -10.82 16.19
C THR A 65 1.72 -11.00 16.64
N ASN A 66 1.41 -10.74 17.91
CA ASN A 66 0.04 -10.70 18.44
C ASN A 66 -0.72 -9.39 18.10
N GLU A 67 -0.08 -8.41 17.45
CA GLU A 67 -0.70 -7.19 16.96
C GLU A 67 -0.73 -7.20 15.42
N PRO A 68 -1.91 -7.04 14.78
CA PRO A 68 -1.98 -7.04 13.33
C PRO A 68 -1.36 -5.75 12.75
N PHE A 69 -0.46 -5.90 11.78
CA PHE A 69 0.08 -4.76 11.05
C PHE A 69 -0.98 -4.13 10.13
N ARG A 70 -1.01 -2.79 10.09
CA ARG A 70 -1.81 -2.00 9.15
C ARG A 70 -0.94 -0.86 8.63
N LEU A 71 -0.97 -0.68 7.31
CA LEU A 71 -0.28 0.45 6.67
C LEU A 71 -0.94 1.76 7.09
N GLU A 72 -0.11 2.75 7.40
CA GLU A 72 -0.59 4.11 7.57
C GLU A 72 -1.08 4.66 6.22
N ARG A 73 -2.10 5.52 6.28
CA ARG A 73 -2.61 6.20 5.08
C ARG A 73 -1.67 7.35 4.72
N SER A 74 -0.53 7.02 4.11
CA SER A 74 0.47 7.98 3.66
C SER A 74 0.05 8.73 2.39
N VAL A 75 -0.75 8.09 1.54
CA VAL A 75 -1.23 8.69 0.28
C VAL A 75 -2.63 9.27 0.47
N ARG A 76 -2.80 10.53 0.04
CA ARG A 76 -4.10 11.20 0.04
C ARG A 76 -5.05 10.48 -0.92
N LYS A 77 -6.30 10.29 -0.50
CA LYS A 77 -7.36 9.77 -1.39
C LYS A 77 -7.52 10.71 -2.59
N PRO A 78 -7.55 10.22 -3.85
CA PRO A 78 -7.88 11.05 -4.99
C PRO A 78 -9.25 11.71 -4.82
N VAL A 79 -9.36 13.00 -5.14
CA VAL A 79 -10.59 13.78 -5.04
C VAL A 79 -10.82 14.51 -6.35
N MET A 80 -12.05 14.46 -6.85
CA MET A 80 -12.49 15.27 -7.99
C MET A 80 -12.78 16.69 -7.51
N SER A 81 -12.22 17.69 -8.16
CA SER A 81 -12.39 19.10 -7.78
C SER A 81 -13.81 19.65 -8.03
N GLY A 82 -14.62 18.95 -8.84
CA GLY A 82 -15.98 19.34 -9.15
C GLY A 82 -16.72 18.30 -10.01
N PRO A 83 -17.92 18.66 -10.49
CA PRO A 83 -18.68 17.82 -11.41
C PRO A 83 -17.97 17.68 -12.76
N GLU A 84 -18.11 16.51 -13.37
CA GLU A 84 -17.55 16.20 -14.69
C GLU A 84 -18.65 15.87 -15.69
N LYS A 85 -18.34 16.06 -16.97
CA LYS A 85 -19.21 15.65 -18.08
C LYS A 85 -18.89 14.23 -18.53
N ALA A 86 -19.92 13.49 -18.91
CA ALA A 86 -19.82 12.14 -19.44
C ALA A 86 -20.84 11.95 -20.57
N ILE A 87 -20.61 10.96 -21.42
CA ILE A 87 -21.52 10.55 -22.49
C ILE A 87 -22.34 9.37 -21.96
N VAL A 88 -23.66 9.42 -22.09
CA VAL A 88 -24.54 8.28 -21.80
C VAL A 88 -24.32 7.22 -22.88
N VAL A 89 -24.07 5.97 -22.45
CA VAL A 89 -23.72 4.86 -23.34
C VAL A 89 -24.69 3.69 -23.18
N GLY A 90 -24.85 2.92 -24.24
CA GLY A 90 -25.74 1.77 -24.31
C GLY A 90 -25.44 0.94 -25.56
N PRO A 91 -26.21 -0.14 -25.78
CA PRO A 91 -26.09 -0.95 -26.99
C PRO A 91 -26.38 -0.13 -28.25
N ALA A 92 -25.73 -0.43 -29.37
CA ALA A 92 -25.80 0.37 -30.60
C ALA A 92 -27.22 0.60 -31.13
N GLU A 93 -28.09 -0.40 -31.00
CA GLU A 93 -29.47 -0.38 -31.51
C GLU A 93 -30.51 -0.02 -30.44
N GLN A 94 -30.07 0.50 -29.28
CA GLN A 94 -30.96 0.80 -28.16
C GLN A 94 -30.75 2.23 -27.64
N GLU A 95 -31.70 3.11 -27.98
CA GLU A 95 -31.68 4.53 -27.57
C GLU A 95 -31.78 4.71 -26.05
N ILE A 96 -32.59 3.88 -25.38
CA ILE A 96 -32.80 3.94 -23.94
C ILE A 96 -32.24 2.67 -23.29
N TRP A 97 -31.12 2.82 -22.61
CA TRP A 97 -30.47 1.78 -21.83
C TRP A 97 -30.51 2.11 -20.33
N THR A 98 -31.49 1.55 -19.64
CA THR A 98 -31.71 1.75 -18.21
C THR A 98 -31.96 0.43 -17.49
N ASP A 99 -31.76 0.43 -16.18
CA ASP A 99 -32.11 -0.71 -15.33
C ASP A 99 -33.38 -0.47 -14.51
N GLN A 100 -33.76 -1.46 -13.69
CA GLN A 100 -34.93 -1.39 -12.82
C GLN A 100 -34.94 -0.24 -11.80
N TYR A 101 -33.81 0.46 -11.64
CA TYR A 101 -33.66 1.59 -10.73
C TYR A 101 -33.57 2.93 -11.48
N GLY A 102 -33.78 2.94 -12.81
CA GLY A 102 -33.67 4.14 -13.63
C GLY A 102 -32.24 4.69 -13.73
N ARG A 103 -31.22 3.83 -13.54
CA ARG A 103 -29.82 4.23 -13.73
C ARG A 103 -29.48 4.22 -15.22
N VAL A 104 -28.44 4.98 -15.58
CA VAL A 104 -27.85 4.97 -16.92
C VAL A 104 -26.38 4.56 -16.84
N LYS A 105 -25.83 4.00 -17.91
CA LYS A 105 -24.37 3.87 -18.03
C LYS A 105 -23.80 5.13 -18.66
N ALA A 106 -22.64 5.56 -18.19
CA ALA A 106 -21.95 6.70 -18.77
C ALA A 106 -20.43 6.47 -18.86
N GLN A 107 -19.83 6.91 -19.95
CA GLN A 107 -18.38 6.94 -20.15
C GLN A 107 -17.87 8.37 -19.98
N PHE A 108 -16.89 8.55 -19.09
CA PHE A 108 -16.24 9.85 -18.86
C PHE A 108 -15.22 10.15 -19.95
N GLN A 109 -14.92 11.43 -20.17
CA GLN A 109 -13.96 11.84 -21.20
C GLN A 109 -12.54 11.33 -20.96
N TRP A 110 -12.16 11.12 -19.70
CA TRP A 110 -10.86 10.57 -19.34
C TRP A 110 -10.80 9.04 -19.44
N ASP A 111 -11.93 8.36 -19.67
CA ASP A 111 -11.95 6.92 -19.90
C ASP A 111 -11.53 6.61 -21.34
N ARG A 112 -10.26 6.23 -21.47
CA ARG A 112 -9.62 5.85 -22.74
C ARG A 112 -9.82 4.39 -23.13
N GLN A 113 -10.37 3.57 -22.23
CA GLN A 113 -10.54 2.13 -22.44
C GLN A 113 -11.94 1.77 -22.90
N GLY A 114 -12.94 2.56 -22.52
CA GLY A 114 -14.32 2.41 -22.98
C GLY A 114 -14.46 2.63 -24.49
N ARG A 115 -15.42 1.92 -25.09
CA ARG A 115 -15.73 1.91 -26.53
C ARG A 115 -17.07 2.57 -26.86
N HIS A 116 -17.63 3.34 -25.92
CA HIS A 116 -18.96 3.95 -26.01
C HIS A 116 -20.09 2.92 -26.25
N ASP A 117 -19.98 1.75 -25.61
CA ASP A 117 -20.92 0.63 -25.71
C ASP A 117 -21.55 0.29 -24.34
N GLU A 118 -22.44 -0.72 -24.30
CA GLU A 118 -23.10 -1.22 -23.09
C GLU A 118 -22.14 -1.83 -22.06
N HIS A 119 -20.90 -2.12 -22.44
CA HIS A 119 -19.85 -2.63 -21.56
C HIS A 119 -19.00 -1.50 -20.96
N SER A 120 -19.07 -0.30 -21.53
CA SER A 120 -18.31 0.88 -21.11
C SER A 120 -18.91 1.57 -19.89
N GLY A 121 -18.06 2.13 -19.03
CA GLY A 121 -18.50 2.91 -17.86
C GLY A 121 -19.22 2.11 -16.76
N ILE A 122 -19.93 2.84 -15.90
CA ILE A 122 -20.63 2.30 -14.73
C ILE A 122 -22.08 2.78 -14.68
N TRP A 123 -22.93 2.06 -13.94
CA TRP A 123 -24.30 2.49 -13.65
C TRP A 123 -24.33 3.66 -12.68
N LEU A 124 -24.87 4.79 -13.12
CA LEU A 124 -25.04 6.01 -12.35
C LEU A 124 -26.53 6.29 -12.10
N ARG A 125 -26.84 6.71 -10.88
CA ARG A 125 -28.19 7.21 -10.55
C ARG A 125 -28.39 8.57 -11.20
N VAL A 126 -29.59 8.78 -11.73
CA VAL A 126 -29.99 10.04 -12.35
C VAL A 126 -30.84 10.81 -11.34
N LEU A 127 -30.58 12.10 -11.20
CA LEU A 127 -31.40 12.99 -10.40
C LEU A 127 -32.67 13.34 -11.20
N SER A 128 -33.84 13.08 -10.62
CA SER A 128 -35.13 13.55 -11.14
C SER A 128 -35.60 14.76 -10.33
N PRO A 129 -36.06 15.85 -10.97
CA PRO A 129 -36.54 17.04 -10.26
C PRO A 129 -37.84 16.83 -9.48
N TRP A 130 -38.60 15.77 -9.78
CA TRP A 130 -39.83 15.41 -9.07
C TRP A 130 -39.79 13.94 -8.67
N GLN A 131 -39.62 13.70 -7.38
CA GLN A 131 -39.93 12.45 -6.66
C GLN A 131 -40.80 12.81 -5.47
#